data_AF-A0A0G1DJ51-F1
#
_entry.id   AF-A0A0G1DJ51-F1
#
_cell.length_a   1.000
_cell.length_b   1.000
_cell.length_c   1.000
_cell.angle_alpha   90.00
_cell.angle_beta   90.00
_cell.angle_gamma   90.00
#
_symmetry.space_group_name_H-M   'P 1'
#
loop_
_entity.id
_entity.type
_entity.pdbx_description
1 polymer ?
#
loop_
_entity_poly.entity_id
_entity_poly.type
_entity_poly.pdbx_seq_one_letter_code
_entity_poly.pdbx_strand_id
1 'polypeptide(L)'
;MTIILAILVAFGSFFLIPPRVYANICTSDCIPLMDMTGSQKYQNETGGLYGNYQNNPPAAHAQKLSEARSQITSRDGSGNPSSSGKIVLLTMGMSNTRRKSDAFIGQAANDNGVSSKVVIVNGARGSVVAEKWANGENWDYVTLQLTNSGVTSAQVQAIWMLHANFAPQDGSNCTDCLAEGGEYVSTLAEHQRIIIDEIGNRFPNAKIIFFSNRTYGGYATKDLNDEPYAYESAIAARRVILDQINGTNAKVYYSNGPVLAWGPYLWADDGHANSEGLSWFSSDFETTDGTHPIENVAGKGAEKAAAHMLKFFKTNIYAASWFTGSASPPSVTVAGKPGDANGDGKADGLDYVIWLNNYNKTVTNGSVSGDFDGNGKVDGLDYVIWLSNY
;
A
#
# COMPACT_ATOMS: atom_id res chain seq x y z
N MET A 1 -12.51 -62.60 -48.28
CA MET A 1 -11.98 -62.39 -46.92
C MET A 1 -11.95 -60.88 -46.70
N THR A 2 -13.01 -60.32 -46.14
CA THR A 2 -13.21 -58.87 -46.01
C THR A 2 -13.26 -58.55 -44.53
N ILE A 3 -12.25 -57.84 -44.03
CA ILE A 3 -12.12 -57.45 -42.62
C ILE A 3 -12.95 -56.19 -42.43
N ILE A 4 -14.00 -56.26 -41.61
CA ILE A 4 -14.74 -55.09 -41.13
C ILE A 4 -14.06 -54.63 -39.82
N LEU A 5 -13.47 -53.44 -39.85
CA LEU A 5 -12.88 -52.78 -38.70
C LEU A 5 -13.99 -52.05 -37.93
N ALA A 6 -14.31 -52.48 -36.71
CA ALA A 6 -15.23 -51.76 -35.83
C ALA A 6 -14.45 -50.65 -35.09
N ILE A 7 -14.78 -49.39 -35.37
CA ILE A 7 -14.27 -48.24 -34.61
C ILE A 7 -15.15 -48.08 -33.37
N LEU A 8 -14.57 -48.35 -32.19
CA LEU A 8 -15.17 -47.99 -30.91
C LEU A 8 -14.93 -46.48 -30.68
N VAL A 9 -15.99 -45.67 -30.78
CA VAL A 9 -15.95 -44.28 -30.33
C VAL A 9 -16.22 -44.27 -28.83
N ALA A 10 -15.17 -44.07 -28.03
CA ALA A 10 -15.32 -43.82 -26.59
C ALA A 10 -15.89 -42.41 -26.40
N PHE A 11 -17.14 -42.31 -25.98
CA PHE A 11 -17.70 -41.06 -25.45
C PHE A 11 -17.00 -40.78 -24.12
N GLY A 12 -16.02 -39.88 -24.14
CA GLY A 12 -15.47 -39.30 -22.93
C GLY A 12 -16.56 -38.51 -22.22
N SER A 13 -16.97 -38.97 -21.04
CA SER A 13 -17.84 -38.21 -20.14
C SER A 13 -17.11 -36.92 -19.77
N PHE A 14 -17.47 -35.81 -20.41
CA PHE A 14 -17.17 -34.48 -19.88
C PHE A 14 -17.96 -34.34 -18.58
N PHE A 15 -17.29 -34.60 -17.45
CA PHE A 15 -17.76 -34.07 -16.18
C PHE A 15 -17.66 -32.55 -16.31
N LEU A 16 -18.82 -31.89 -16.45
CA LEU A 16 -18.94 -30.48 -16.14
C LEU A 16 -18.49 -30.35 -14.68
N ILE A 17 -17.29 -29.80 -14.47
CA ILE A 17 -16.88 -29.37 -13.14
C ILE A 17 -17.88 -28.26 -12.78
N PRO A 18 -18.72 -28.43 -11.74
CA PRO A 18 -19.61 -27.35 -11.33
C PRO A 18 -18.74 -26.13 -11.00
N PRO A 19 -19.17 -24.90 -11.35
CA PRO A 19 -18.47 -23.71 -10.92
C PRO A 19 -18.30 -23.77 -9.40
N ARG A 20 -17.07 -23.57 -8.91
CA ARG A 20 -16.82 -23.46 -7.48
C ARG A 20 -17.69 -22.32 -6.96
N VAL A 21 -18.65 -22.66 -6.11
CA VAL A 21 -19.33 -21.69 -5.27
C VAL A 21 -18.33 -21.38 -4.16
N TYR A 22 -17.49 -20.37 -4.39
CA TYR A 22 -16.76 -19.74 -3.29
C TYR A 22 -17.81 -19.30 -2.27
N ALA A 23 -17.59 -19.60 -0.99
CA ALA A 23 -18.36 -18.90 0.03
C ALA A 23 -18.07 -17.41 -0.17
N ASN A 24 -19.09 -16.68 -0.63
CA ASN A 24 -19.09 -15.27 -1.02
C ASN A 24 -18.73 -14.34 0.15
N ILE A 25 -17.51 -14.41 0.69
CA ILE A 25 -17.13 -13.53 1.80
C ILE A 25 -16.78 -12.14 1.28
N CYS A 26 -16.12 -12.02 0.12
CA CYS A 26 -15.71 -10.73 -0.46
C CYS A 26 -16.18 -10.46 -1.91
N THR A 27 -17.18 -11.19 -2.43
CA THR A 27 -17.70 -10.93 -3.78
C THR A 27 -18.73 -9.80 -3.82
N SER A 28 -19.33 -9.41 -2.69
CA SER A 28 -20.29 -8.27 -2.61
C SER A 28 -20.35 -7.55 -1.26
N ASP A 29 -19.75 -8.11 -0.19
CA ASP A 29 -20.03 -7.69 1.19
C ASP A 29 -18.78 -7.19 1.93
N CYS A 30 -17.60 -7.27 1.31
CA CYS A 30 -16.38 -6.75 1.91
C CYS A 30 -16.29 -5.24 1.72
N ILE A 31 -16.01 -4.55 2.82
CA ILE A 31 -15.78 -3.11 2.84
C ILE A 31 -14.27 -2.90 2.74
N PRO A 32 -13.77 -1.94 1.92
CA PRO A 32 -12.35 -1.64 1.90
C PRO A 32 -11.82 -1.43 3.31
N LEU A 33 -10.63 -1.94 3.62
CA LEU A 33 -10.12 -1.93 4.99
C LEU A 33 -10.08 -0.51 5.57
N MET A 34 -9.77 0.48 4.73
CA MET A 34 -9.74 1.90 5.09
C MET A 34 -11.12 2.51 5.36
N ASP A 35 -12.20 1.89 4.89
CA ASP A 35 -13.57 2.41 4.98
C ASP A 35 -14.40 1.69 6.05
N MET A 36 -13.85 0.62 6.64
CA MET A 36 -14.45 -0.05 7.77
C MET A 36 -14.48 0.86 9.00
N THR A 37 -15.65 0.99 9.63
CA THR A 37 -15.89 1.84 10.80
C THR A 37 -16.69 1.11 11.89
N GLY A 38 -16.64 1.65 13.12
CA GLY A 38 -17.52 1.24 14.21
C GLY A 38 -17.33 -0.20 14.69
N SER A 39 -18.28 -1.08 14.40
CA SER A 39 -18.25 -2.52 14.76
C SER A 39 -18.02 -3.44 13.56
N GLN A 40 -17.79 -2.88 12.36
CA GLN A 40 -17.55 -3.65 11.15
C GLN A 40 -16.25 -4.44 11.27
N LYS A 41 -16.28 -5.72 10.91
CA LYS A 41 -15.12 -6.59 10.93
C LYS A 41 -15.10 -7.45 9.68
N TYR A 42 -13.90 -7.70 9.17
CA TYR A 42 -13.66 -8.83 8.29
C TYR A 42 -13.27 -9.99 9.20
N GLN A 43 -14.26 -10.82 9.51
CA GLN A 43 -14.12 -11.88 10.51
C GLN A 43 -13.66 -11.31 11.87
N ASN A 44 -12.44 -11.58 12.32
CA ASN A 44 -11.89 -11.05 13.58
C ASN A 44 -11.07 -9.76 13.41
N GLU A 45 -10.80 -9.34 12.18
CA GLU A 45 -9.96 -8.20 11.86
C GLU A 45 -10.79 -6.89 11.87
N THR A 46 -10.37 -5.91 12.67
CA THR A 46 -10.96 -4.56 12.67
C THR A 46 -10.55 -3.79 11.41
N GLY A 47 -11.26 -2.70 11.12
CA GLY A 47 -10.93 -1.78 10.03
C GLY A 47 -9.67 -0.96 10.27
N GLY A 48 -9.37 -0.08 9.31
CA GLY A 48 -8.27 0.87 9.35
C GLY A 48 -6.96 0.29 8.81
N LEU A 49 -6.23 1.11 8.05
CA LEU A 49 -4.90 0.78 7.54
C LEU A 49 -3.91 0.41 8.65
N TYR A 50 -4.03 1.01 9.84
CA TYR A 50 -3.20 0.74 11.01
C TYR A 50 -3.95 -0.02 12.14
N GLY A 51 -5.12 -0.60 11.81
CA GLY A 51 -5.97 -1.31 12.76
C GLY A 51 -6.81 -0.37 13.63
N ASN A 52 -7.77 -0.95 14.36
CA ASN A 52 -8.67 -0.21 15.27
C ASN A 52 -9.35 0.99 14.60
N TYR A 53 -9.71 0.85 13.32
CA TYR A 53 -10.38 1.87 12.51
C TYR A 53 -9.53 3.14 12.29
N GLN A 54 -8.20 3.03 12.42
CA GLN A 54 -7.26 4.13 12.18
C GLN A 54 -6.61 3.99 10.80
N ASN A 55 -6.72 5.04 9.98
CA ASN A 55 -6.04 5.13 8.69
C ASN A 55 -4.74 5.93 8.75
N ASN A 56 -4.53 6.70 9.81
CA ASN A 56 -3.30 7.43 10.04
C ASN A 56 -2.31 6.56 10.85
N PRO A 57 -1.00 6.65 10.56
CA PRO A 57 0.01 5.96 11.37
C PRO A 57 0.00 6.48 12.81
N PRO A 58 0.25 5.62 13.82
CA PRO A 58 0.49 6.07 15.19
C PRO A 58 1.63 7.11 15.25
N ALA A 59 1.54 8.08 16.17
CA ALA A 59 2.44 9.24 16.22
C ALA A 59 3.94 8.88 16.17
N ALA A 60 4.36 7.88 16.95
CA ALA A 60 5.76 7.43 16.95
C ALA A 60 6.23 6.89 15.59
N HIS A 61 5.34 6.20 14.86
CA HIS A 61 5.62 5.70 13.52
C HIS A 61 5.55 6.83 12.47
N ALA A 62 4.62 7.77 12.62
CA ALA A 62 4.53 8.98 11.79
C ALA A 62 5.81 9.84 11.88
N GLN A 63 6.42 9.93 13.06
CA GLN A 63 7.72 10.57 13.25
C GLN A 63 8.83 9.84 12.48
N LYS A 64 8.88 8.51 12.55
CA LYS A 64 9.85 7.70 11.79
C LYS A 64 9.70 7.89 10.28
N LEU A 65 8.47 7.96 9.78
CA LEU A 65 8.20 8.26 8.37
C LEU A 65 8.64 9.68 7.98
N SER A 66 8.43 10.65 8.86
CA SER A 66 8.86 12.05 8.65
C SER A 66 10.39 12.18 8.64
N GLU A 67 11.08 11.48 9.54
CA GLU A 67 12.55 11.36 9.60
C GLU A 67 13.11 10.65 8.36
N ALA A 68 12.47 9.57 7.90
CA ALA A 68 12.89 8.87 6.70
C ALA A 68 12.70 9.73 5.44
N ARG A 69 11.55 10.42 5.33
CA ARG A 69 11.24 11.35 4.25
C ARG A 69 12.27 12.47 4.14
N SER A 70 12.69 13.07 5.27
CA SER A 70 13.64 14.18 5.27
C SER A 70 15.05 13.79 4.78
N GLN A 71 15.35 12.48 4.76
CA GLN A 71 16.62 11.94 4.25
C GLN A 71 16.59 11.58 2.76
N ILE A 72 15.42 11.61 2.12
CA ILE A 72 15.30 11.36 0.68
C ILE A 72 15.79 12.61 -0.07
N THR A 73 16.88 12.44 -0.83
CA THR A 73 17.55 13.52 -1.56
C THR A 73 18.19 12.99 -2.84
N SER A 74 18.53 13.85 -3.79
CA SER A 74 19.22 13.40 -5.00
C SER A 74 20.60 12.83 -4.67
N ARG A 75 20.93 11.66 -5.24
CA ARG A 75 22.18 10.93 -5.00
C ARG A 75 22.92 10.61 -6.29
N ASP A 76 24.25 10.63 -6.25
CA ASP A 76 25.09 10.14 -7.36
C ASP A 76 25.07 8.61 -7.46
N GLY A 77 25.76 8.05 -8.46
CA GLY A 77 25.82 6.59 -8.68
C GLY A 77 26.45 5.79 -7.54
N SER A 78 27.22 6.44 -6.66
CA SER A 78 27.80 5.83 -5.45
C SER A 78 26.87 5.95 -4.23
N GLY A 79 25.73 6.62 -4.37
CA GLY A 79 24.76 6.83 -3.30
C GLY A 79 25.05 8.03 -2.41
N ASN A 80 26.02 8.88 -2.74
CA ASN A 80 26.30 10.10 -1.98
C ASN A 80 25.31 11.21 -2.35
N PRO A 81 24.88 12.08 -1.41
CA PRO A 81 24.09 13.25 -1.73
C PRO A 81 24.77 14.11 -2.80
N SER A 82 24.03 14.45 -3.85
CA SER A 82 24.54 15.21 -5.00
C SER A 82 23.44 16.03 -5.64
N SER A 83 23.70 17.32 -5.89
CA SER A 83 22.74 18.22 -6.55
C SER A 83 22.44 17.83 -7.99
N SER A 84 23.34 17.13 -8.68
CA SER A 84 23.12 16.58 -10.03
C SER A 84 22.59 15.14 -10.00
N GLY A 85 22.43 14.55 -8.82
CA GLY A 85 22.01 13.16 -8.63
C GLY A 85 20.54 12.88 -8.94
N LYS A 86 20.13 11.66 -8.64
CA LYS A 86 18.77 11.13 -8.83
C LYS A 86 18.17 10.62 -7.53
N ILE A 87 16.84 10.64 -7.46
CA ILE A 87 16.04 9.98 -6.42
C ILE A 87 15.36 8.80 -7.10
N VAL A 88 15.72 7.57 -6.75
CA VAL A 88 15.12 6.39 -7.38
C VAL A 88 13.95 5.88 -6.56
N LEU A 89 12.78 5.82 -7.22
CA LEU A 89 11.59 5.11 -6.77
C LEU A 89 11.52 3.77 -7.51
N LEU A 90 11.71 2.67 -6.79
CA LEU A 90 11.65 1.32 -7.36
C LEU A 90 10.25 0.73 -7.17
N THR A 91 9.65 0.14 -8.19
CA THR A 91 8.41 -0.64 -8.04
C THR A 91 8.70 -2.13 -8.01
N MET A 92 8.13 -2.88 -7.06
CA MET A 92 8.42 -4.30 -6.85
C MET A 92 7.15 -5.14 -6.71
N GLY A 93 7.12 -6.27 -7.42
CA GLY A 93 5.95 -7.15 -7.44
C GLY A 93 5.89 -8.12 -8.62
N MET A 94 4.69 -8.66 -8.83
CA MET A 94 4.33 -9.62 -9.88
C MET A 94 3.76 -8.93 -11.13
N SER A 95 3.14 -9.68 -12.05
CA SER A 95 2.56 -9.17 -13.31
C SER A 95 1.62 -7.97 -13.12
N ASN A 96 0.74 -8.06 -12.14
CA ASN A 96 -0.21 -7.01 -11.79
C ASN A 96 0.48 -5.70 -11.41
N THR A 97 1.60 -5.78 -10.71
CA THR A 97 2.47 -4.66 -10.35
C THR A 97 3.17 -4.14 -11.59
N ARG A 98 3.78 -5.02 -12.40
CA ARG A 98 4.48 -4.64 -13.64
C ARG A 98 3.60 -3.76 -14.53
N ARG A 99 2.37 -4.21 -14.82
CA ARG A 99 1.42 -3.48 -15.68
C ARG A 99 1.11 -2.09 -15.13
N LYS A 100 0.86 -1.97 -13.83
CA LYS A 100 0.55 -0.69 -13.16
C LYS A 100 1.78 0.23 -13.15
N SER A 101 2.96 -0.34 -12.91
CA SER A 101 4.23 0.39 -12.93
C SER A 101 4.56 0.94 -14.32
N ASP A 102 4.35 0.16 -15.38
CA ASP A 102 4.58 0.60 -16.76
C ASP A 102 3.71 1.82 -17.08
N ALA A 103 2.41 1.76 -16.77
CA ALA A 103 1.48 2.89 -16.92
C ALA A 103 1.87 4.08 -16.02
N PHE A 104 2.27 3.84 -14.77
CA PHE A 104 2.68 4.88 -13.83
C PHE A 104 3.93 5.63 -14.29
N ILE A 105 4.94 4.91 -14.80
CA ILE A 105 6.13 5.51 -15.41
C ILE A 105 5.73 6.39 -16.60
N GLY A 106 4.84 5.89 -17.47
CA GLY A 106 4.33 6.64 -18.61
C GLY A 106 3.62 7.93 -18.20
N GLN A 107 2.71 7.87 -17.22
CA GLN A 107 2.00 9.06 -16.74
C GLN A 107 2.93 10.05 -16.03
N ALA A 108 3.83 9.56 -15.16
CA ALA A 108 4.77 10.42 -14.45
C ALA A 108 5.75 11.13 -15.40
N ALA A 109 6.19 10.48 -16.48
CA ALA A 109 7.06 11.09 -17.49
C ALA A 109 6.39 12.25 -18.25
N ASN A 110 5.05 12.28 -18.30
CA ASN A 110 4.25 13.31 -18.97
C ASN A 110 3.67 14.36 -18.01
N ASP A 111 3.94 14.25 -16.70
CA ASP A 111 3.41 15.16 -15.68
C ASP A 111 4.47 16.19 -15.25
N ASN A 112 4.25 17.46 -15.60
CA ASN A 112 5.16 18.57 -15.27
C ASN A 112 5.31 18.86 -13.76
N GLY A 113 4.46 18.25 -12.92
CA GLY A 113 4.56 18.32 -11.47
C GLY A 113 5.45 17.24 -10.85
N VAL A 114 5.99 16.31 -11.64
CA VAL A 114 6.97 15.33 -11.18
C VAL A 114 8.38 15.92 -11.29
N SER A 115 9.17 15.79 -10.22
CA SER A 115 10.53 16.30 -10.18
C SER A 115 11.42 15.59 -11.21
N SER A 116 12.19 16.36 -11.97
CA SER A 116 13.20 15.83 -12.91
C SER A 116 14.37 15.08 -12.24
N LYS A 117 14.43 15.12 -10.90
CA LYS A 117 15.37 14.31 -10.09
C LYS A 117 14.86 12.89 -9.86
N VAL A 118 13.55 12.66 -9.96
CA VAL A 118 12.96 11.35 -9.73
C VAL A 118 13.17 10.46 -10.95
N VAL A 119 13.61 9.23 -10.70
CA VAL A 119 13.65 8.15 -11.69
C VAL A 119 12.83 7.01 -11.14
N ILE A 120 11.77 6.64 -11.85
CA ILE A 120 10.91 5.52 -11.48
C ILE A 120 11.38 4.30 -12.26
N VAL A 121 11.68 3.21 -11.56
CA VAL A 121 12.20 1.98 -12.17
C VAL A 121 11.24 0.82 -11.94
N ASN A 122 10.86 0.13 -13.02
CA ASN A 122 10.00 -1.04 -12.93
C ASN A 122 10.81 -2.31 -12.64
N GLY A 123 10.94 -2.67 -11.36
CA GLY A 123 11.54 -3.95 -10.94
C GLY A 123 10.55 -5.12 -10.92
N ALA A 124 9.26 -4.90 -11.16
CA ALA A 124 8.25 -5.94 -11.11
C ALA A 124 8.31 -6.85 -12.35
N ARG A 125 8.00 -8.14 -12.18
CA ARG A 125 8.08 -9.12 -13.27
C ARG A 125 6.90 -10.09 -13.24
N GLY A 126 6.41 -10.41 -14.44
CA GLY A 126 5.35 -11.40 -14.62
C GLY A 126 5.71 -12.76 -14.00
N SER A 127 4.72 -13.40 -13.37
CA SER A 127 4.84 -14.74 -12.76
C SER A 127 5.86 -14.87 -11.61
N VAL A 128 6.34 -13.75 -11.05
CA VAL A 128 7.18 -13.73 -9.84
C VAL A 128 6.36 -13.22 -8.65
N VAL A 129 5.63 -14.14 -8.02
CA VAL A 129 4.84 -13.90 -6.80
C VAL A 129 5.73 -13.72 -5.56
N ALA A 130 5.17 -13.32 -4.42
CA ALA A 130 5.93 -13.02 -3.20
C ALA A 130 6.84 -14.18 -2.77
N GLU A 131 6.36 -15.41 -2.84
CA GLU A 131 7.13 -16.63 -2.56
C GLU A 131 8.45 -16.67 -3.35
N LYS A 132 8.39 -16.44 -4.66
CA LYS A 132 9.56 -16.49 -5.53
C LYS A 132 10.58 -15.41 -5.19
N TRP A 133 10.10 -14.20 -4.91
CA TRP A 133 10.97 -13.12 -4.44
C TRP A 133 11.64 -13.45 -3.11
N ALA A 134 10.89 -14.02 -2.15
CA ALA A 134 11.41 -14.47 -0.86
C ALA A 134 12.44 -15.60 -1.01
N ASN A 135 12.28 -16.45 -2.03
CA ASN A 135 13.25 -17.49 -2.40
C ASN A 135 14.45 -16.98 -3.20
N GLY A 136 14.61 -15.66 -3.33
CA GLY A 136 15.76 -15.03 -4.00
C GLY A 136 15.64 -14.90 -5.52
N GLU A 137 14.47 -15.19 -6.10
CA GLU A 137 14.26 -14.98 -7.53
C GLU A 137 14.10 -13.48 -7.85
N ASN A 138 14.43 -13.10 -9.11
CA ASN A 138 14.21 -11.77 -9.70
C ASN A 138 15.13 -10.61 -9.27
N TRP A 139 15.99 -10.78 -8.26
CA TRP A 139 16.90 -9.70 -7.84
C TRP A 139 17.92 -9.29 -8.92
N ASP A 140 18.41 -10.24 -9.73
CA ASP A 140 19.28 -9.92 -10.88
C ASP A 140 18.53 -9.12 -11.95
N TYR A 141 17.25 -9.42 -12.14
CA TYR A 141 16.39 -8.65 -13.05
C TYR A 141 16.21 -7.21 -12.54
N VAL A 142 16.04 -7.00 -11.23
CA VAL A 142 16.00 -5.65 -10.66
C VAL A 142 17.30 -4.90 -10.92
N THR A 143 18.45 -5.55 -10.71
CA THR A 143 19.77 -4.97 -11.00
C THR A 143 19.88 -4.55 -12.47
N LEU A 144 19.39 -5.38 -13.40
CA LEU A 144 19.34 -5.06 -14.82
C LEU A 144 18.42 -3.88 -15.12
N GLN A 145 17.23 -3.78 -14.51
CA GLN A 145 16.30 -2.68 -14.72
C GLN A 145 16.85 -1.34 -14.21
N LEU A 146 17.52 -1.34 -13.06
CA LEU A 146 18.25 -0.17 -12.55
C LEU A 146 19.33 0.27 -13.54
N THR A 147 20.15 -0.67 -14.01
CA THR A 147 21.22 -0.41 -14.99
C THR A 147 20.67 0.18 -16.28
N ASN A 148 19.60 -0.41 -16.83
CA ASN A 148 18.95 0.08 -18.06
C ASN A 148 18.33 1.47 -17.88
N SER A 149 17.97 1.83 -16.65
CA SER A 149 17.47 3.16 -16.30
C SER A 149 18.59 4.16 -15.98
N GLY A 150 19.86 3.76 -16.10
CA GLY A 150 21.03 4.61 -15.85
C GLY A 150 21.23 4.96 -14.37
N VAL A 151 20.74 4.13 -13.45
CA VAL A 151 20.83 4.33 -12.00
C VAL A 151 21.36 3.09 -11.29
N THR A 152 21.76 3.23 -10.03
CA THR A 152 22.33 2.14 -9.23
C THR A 152 21.47 1.78 -8.02
N SER A 153 21.70 0.60 -7.44
CA SER A 153 21.06 0.20 -6.17
C SER A 153 21.32 1.19 -5.03
N ALA A 154 22.46 1.89 -5.05
CA ALA A 154 22.79 2.89 -4.05
C ALA A 154 21.92 4.17 -4.16
N GLN A 155 21.21 4.38 -5.27
CA GLN A 155 20.32 5.53 -5.47
C GLN A 155 18.85 5.24 -5.12
N VAL A 156 18.48 3.96 -4.90
CA VAL A 156 17.15 3.54 -4.47
C VAL A 156 16.88 4.07 -3.07
N GLN A 157 15.80 4.86 -2.94
CA GLN A 157 15.44 5.54 -1.69
C GLN A 157 13.98 5.34 -1.30
N ALA A 158 13.09 5.15 -2.28
CA ALA A 158 11.70 4.80 -2.03
C ALA A 158 11.36 3.53 -2.83
N ILE A 159 10.49 2.70 -2.27
CA ILE A 159 9.99 1.50 -2.95
C ILE A 159 8.46 1.53 -2.89
N TRP A 160 7.81 1.29 -4.02
CA TRP A 160 6.39 0.93 -4.05
C TRP A 160 6.27 -0.59 -4.22
N MET A 161 5.61 -1.25 -3.28
CA MET A 161 5.56 -2.70 -3.20
C MET A 161 4.10 -3.17 -3.27
N LEU A 162 3.81 -4.04 -4.24
CA LEU A 162 2.53 -4.75 -4.34
C LEU A 162 2.83 -6.20 -4.67
N HIS A 163 2.57 -7.09 -3.73
CA HIS A 163 2.77 -8.53 -3.89
C HIS A 163 1.51 -9.31 -3.52
N ALA A 164 1.40 -10.49 -4.12
CA ALA A 164 0.48 -11.54 -3.71
C ALA A 164 1.17 -12.90 -3.90
N ASN A 165 0.61 -13.94 -3.28
CA ASN A 165 0.90 -15.32 -3.62
C ASN A 165 -0.20 -15.86 -4.54
N PHE A 166 0.01 -17.05 -5.10
CA PHE A 166 -1.08 -17.75 -5.77
C PHE A 166 -2.19 -18.11 -4.77
N ALA A 167 -3.43 -18.16 -5.24
CA ALA A 167 -4.50 -18.82 -4.50
C ALA A 167 -4.14 -20.31 -4.27
N PRO A 168 -4.55 -20.91 -3.14
CA PRO A 168 -4.38 -22.35 -2.91
C PRO A 168 -4.95 -23.17 -4.07
N GLN A 169 -4.15 -24.06 -4.65
CA GLN A 169 -4.49 -24.86 -5.83
C GLN A 169 -5.02 -26.27 -5.51
N ASP A 170 -5.08 -26.63 -4.23
CA ASP A 170 -5.55 -27.95 -3.78
C ASP A 170 -7.07 -28.12 -3.93
N GLY A 171 -7.75 -27.02 -4.25
CA GLY A 171 -9.18 -27.02 -4.44
C GLY A 171 -9.96 -27.28 -3.16
N SER A 172 -9.35 -27.13 -1.99
CA SER A 172 -10.10 -27.07 -0.75
C SER A 172 -10.93 -25.79 -0.77
N ASN A 173 -12.26 -25.92 -0.68
CA ASN A 173 -13.08 -24.78 -0.30
C ASN A 173 -12.61 -24.43 1.09
N CYS A 174 -12.05 -23.25 1.23
CA CYS A 174 -11.45 -22.81 2.46
C CYS A 174 -12.57 -22.55 3.49
N THR A 175 -12.97 -23.61 4.20
CA THR A 175 -13.99 -23.59 5.25
C THR A 175 -13.48 -22.92 6.53
N ASP A 176 -12.18 -22.67 6.61
CA ASP A 176 -11.48 -22.06 7.74
C ASP A 176 -10.26 -21.24 7.29
N CYS A 177 -10.46 -20.25 6.41
CA CYS A 177 -9.37 -19.36 5.96
C CYS A 177 -8.80 -18.48 7.07
N LEU A 178 -9.30 -18.57 8.30
CA LEU A 178 -9.06 -17.56 9.31
C LEU A 178 -9.24 -18.07 10.75
N ALA A 179 -8.87 -19.31 11.06
CA ALA A 179 -8.14 -19.52 12.32
C ALA A 179 -7.02 -18.46 12.35
N GLU A 180 -7.11 -17.48 13.27
CA GLU A 180 -6.42 -16.17 13.23
C GLU A 180 -5.35 -16.00 12.14
N GLY A 181 -5.73 -15.45 10.98
CA GLY A 181 -4.80 -15.29 9.86
C GLY A 181 -4.48 -16.57 9.12
N GLY A 182 -5.36 -16.95 8.19
CA GLY A 182 -5.22 -18.12 7.36
C GLY A 182 -3.83 -18.28 6.80
N GLU A 183 -3.53 -19.52 6.47
CA GLU A 183 -2.27 -19.92 5.87
C GLU A 183 -1.83 -18.94 4.78
N TYR A 184 -2.76 -18.46 3.93
CA TYR A 184 -2.46 -17.43 2.92
C TYR A 184 -1.93 -16.10 3.51
N VAL A 185 -2.67 -15.45 4.42
CA VAL A 185 -2.30 -14.15 5.01
C VAL A 185 -0.95 -14.26 5.73
N SER A 186 -0.80 -15.31 6.55
CA SER A 186 0.42 -15.54 7.33
C SER A 186 1.63 -15.85 6.43
N THR A 187 1.42 -16.64 5.37
CA THR A 187 2.48 -16.97 4.39
C THR A 187 2.86 -15.76 3.54
N LEU A 188 1.88 -14.97 3.07
CA LEU A 188 2.16 -13.75 2.32
C LEU A 188 2.89 -12.72 3.18
N ALA A 189 2.47 -12.53 4.43
CA ALA A 189 3.15 -11.66 5.37
C ALA A 189 4.60 -12.11 5.59
N GLU A 190 4.85 -13.40 5.77
CA GLU A 190 6.23 -13.90 5.92
C GLU A 190 7.08 -13.69 4.67
N HIS A 191 6.55 -13.97 3.48
CA HIS A 191 7.26 -13.68 2.23
C HIS A 191 7.58 -12.18 2.09
N GLN A 192 6.63 -11.30 2.44
CA GLN A 192 6.86 -9.85 2.44
C GLN A 192 7.97 -9.45 3.42
N ARG A 193 8.01 -10.01 4.64
CA ARG A 193 9.08 -9.74 5.61
C ARG A 193 10.46 -10.16 5.09
N ILE A 194 10.56 -11.33 4.45
CA ILE A 194 11.82 -11.79 3.83
C ILE A 194 12.26 -10.84 2.71
N ILE A 195 11.33 -10.38 1.87
CA ILE A 195 11.63 -9.42 0.80
C ILE A 195 12.13 -8.08 1.37
N ILE A 196 11.54 -7.60 2.47
CA ILE A 196 11.94 -6.33 3.12
C ILE A 196 13.34 -6.45 3.73
N ASP A 197 13.65 -7.56 4.39
CA ASP A 197 14.98 -7.84 4.93
C ASP A 197 16.03 -7.80 3.81
N GLU A 198 15.71 -8.40 2.66
CA GLU A 198 16.57 -8.39 1.48
C GLU A 198 16.68 -7.01 0.82
N ILE A 199 15.62 -6.19 0.84
CA ILE A 199 15.67 -4.77 0.45
C ILE A 199 16.69 -4.01 1.32
N GLY A 200 16.70 -4.26 2.63
CA GLY A 200 17.65 -3.65 3.57
C GLY A 200 19.11 -3.98 3.23
N ASN A 201 19.37 -5.20 2.77
CA ASN A 201 20.70 -5.65 2.35
C ASN A 201 21.14 -5.08 0.98
N ARG A 202 20.20 -4.91 0.05
CA ARG A 202 20.50 -4.53 -1.35
C ARG A 202 20.50 -3.05 -1.62
N PHE A 203 19.71 -2.28 -0.87
CA PHE A 203 19.48 -0.86 -1.13
C PHE A 203 19.89 -0.02 0.08
N PRO A 204 21.18 0.32 0.22
CA PRO A 204 21.72 0.94 1.44
C PRO A 204 21.16 2.34 1.75
N ASN A 205 20.48 2.97 0.78
CA ASN A 205 19.84 4.27 0.95
C ASN A 205 18.31 4.19 0.95
N ALA A 206 17.69 3.00 0.95
CA ALA A 206 16.25 2.86 1.05
C ALA A 206 15.73 3.49 2.37
N LYS A 207 14.72 4.35 2.26
CA LYS A 207 14.14 5.10 3.38
C LYS A 207 12.70 4.71 3.66
N ILE A 208 11.88 4.54 2.62
CA ILE A 208 10.44 4.23 2.78
C ILE A 208 10.01 3.13 1.81
N ILE A 209 9.26 2.15 2.31
CA ILE A 209 8.49 1.21 1.48
C ILE A 209 7.00 1.56 1.61
N PHE A 210 6.35 1.83 0.48
CA PHE A 210 4.92 2.07 0.37
C PHE A 210 4.22 0.78 -0.09
N PHE A 211 3.39 0.19 0.77
CA PHE A 211 2.60 -1.00 0.46
C PHE A 211 1.30 -0.67 -0.24
N SER A 212 1.04 -1.38 -1.34
CA SER A 212 -0.31 -1.51 -1.89
C SER A 212 -0.77 -2.96 -1.80
N ASN A 213 -2.07 -3.11 -1.64
CA ASN A 213 -2.77 -4.38 -1.76
C ASN A 213 -3.18 -4.64 -3.22
N ARG A 214 -3.73 -5.84 -3.46
CA ARG A 214 -4.33 -6.20 -4.74
C ARG A 214 -5.53 -5.32 -5.06
N THR A 215 -5.77 -5.14 -6.36
CA THR A 215 -7.08 -4.71 -6.86
C THR A 215 -8.12 -5.79 -6.60
N TYR A 216 -9.41 -5.44 -6.71
CA TYR A 216 -10.51 -6.38 -6.55
C TYR A 216 -10.35 -7.64 -7.42
N GLY A 217 -10.56 -8.80 -6.80
CA GLY A 217 -10.35 -10.12 -7.42
C GLY A 217 -11.64 -10.81 -7.86
N GLY A 218 -12.81 -10.21 -7.67
CA GLY A 218 -14.10 -10.90 -7.86
C GLY A 218 -14.45 -11.23 -9.32
N TYR A 219 -13.70 -10.70 -10.28
CA TYR A 219 -13.87 -11.03 -11.71
C TYR A 219 -12.93 -12.13 -12.20
N ALA A 220 -12.02 -12.61 -11.35
CA ALA A 220 -11.05 -13.62 -11.74
C ALA A 220 -11.74 -14.91 -12.23
N THR A 221 -11.27 -15.44 -13.35
CA THR A 221 -11.74 -16.70 -13.94
C THR A 221 -10.69 -17.82 -13.89
N LYS A 222 -9.57 -17.54 -13.22
CA LYS A 222 -8.41 -18.41 -13.02
C LYS A 222 -7.96 -18.34 -11.57
N ASP A 223 -7.40 -19.44 -11.08
CA ASP A 223 -6.88 -19.60 -9.71
C ASP A 223 -5.51 -18.91 -9.55
N LEU A 224 -5.46 -17.63 -9.90
CA LEU A 224 -4.27 -16.81 -9.74
C LEU A 224 -4.25 -16.22 -8.34
N ASN A 225 -5.21 -15.36 -8.00
CA ASN A 225 -5.38 -14.74 -6.68
C ASN A 225 -6.69 -13.95 -6.72
N ASP A 226 -7.77 -14.73 -6.78
CA ASP A 226 -9.18 -14.35 -6.73
C ASP A 226 -9.59 -13.99 -5.28
N GLU A 227 -10.86 -13.58 -5.09
CA GLU A 227 -11.36 -13.31 -3.73
C GLU A 227 -11.55 -14.62 -2.93
N PRO A 228 -11.27 -14.63 -1.61
CA PRO A 228 -10.92 -13.48 -0.76
C PRO A 228 -9.43 -13.14 -0.72
N TYR A 229 -8.57 -13.88 -1.42
CA TYR A 229 -7.11 -13.74 -1.33
C TYR A 229 -6.60 -12.38 -1.83
N ALA A 230 -7.31 -11.79 -2.80
CA ALA A 230 -7.05 -10.42 -3.24
C ALA A 230 -7.33 -9.41 -2.10
N TYR A 231 -8.50 -9.44 -1.47
CA TYR A 231 -8.80 -8.61 -0.30
C TYR A 231 -7.81 -8.84 0.85
N GLU A 232 -7.52 -10.10 1.16
CA GLU A 232 -6.64 -10.52 2.26
C GLU A 232 -5.18 -10.10 2.09
N SER A 233 -4.75 -9.74 0.88
CA SER A 233 -3.44 -9.11 0.66
C SER A 233 -3.26 -7.79 1.43
N ALA A 234 -4.37 -7.06 1.69
CA ALA A 234 -4.35 -5.88 2.55
C ALA A 234 -4.07 -6.23 4.01
N ILE A 235 -4.64 -7.33 4.50
CA ILE A 235 -4.44 -7.79 5.88
C ILE A 235 -2.99 -8.26 6.07
N ALA A 236 -2.43 -8.97 5.09
CA ALA A 236 -1.02 -9.36 5.11
C ALA A 236 -0.10 -8.13 5.18
N ALA A 237 -0.30 -7.14 4.30
CA ALA A 237 0.48 -5.90 4.32
C ALA A 237 0.35 -5.16 5.66
N ARG A 238 -0.87 -5.07 6.21
CA ARG A 238 -1.12 -4.46 7.53
C ARG A 238 -0.30 -5.12 8.63
N ARG A 239 -0.30 -6.46 8.68
CA ARG A 239 0.42 -7.23 9.70
C ARG A 239 1.92 -6.93 9.67
N VAL A 240 2.50 -6.86 8.47
CA VAL A 240 3.93 -6.57 8.30
C VAL A 240 4.27 -5.13 8.76
N ILE A 241 3.41 -4.15 8.47
CA ILE A 241 3.59 -2.77 8.97
C ILE A 241 3.48 -2.74 10.50
N LEU A 242 2.46 -3.41 11.07
CA LEU A 242 2.27 -3.49 12.51
C LEU A 242 3.43 -4.22 13.21
N ASP A 243 4.07 -5.18 12.55
CA ASP A 243 5.25 -5.85 13.11
C ASP A 243 6.44 -4.90 13.28
N GLN A 244 6.65 -3.98 12.34
CA GLN A 244 7.66 -2.93 12.47
C GLN A 244 7.28 -1.94 13.58
N ILE A 245 6.01 -1.52 13.64
CA ILE A 245 5.51 -0.57 14.65
C ILE A 245 5.68 -1.13 16.06
N ASN A 246 5.33 -2.39 16.26
CA ASN A 246 5.34 -3.04 17.56
C ASN A 246 6.69 -3.71 17.91
N GLY A 247 7.62 -3.79 16.96
CA GLY A 247 8.91 -4.45 17.15
C GLY A 247 8.77 -5.96 17.39
N THR A 248 7.83 -6.62 16.72
CA THR A 248 7.52 -8.05 16.93
C THR A 248 8.22 -8.98 15.94
N ASN A 249 8.83 -8.45 14.87
CA ASN A 249 9.58 -9.27 13.91
C ASN A 249 10.89 -8.61 13.47
N ALA A 250 12.01 -9.30 13.71
CA ALA A 250 13.34 -8.79 13.44
C ALA A 250 13.61 -8.44 11.97
N LYS A 251 12.95 -9.10 11.02
CA LYS A 251 13.14 -8.83 9.57
C LYS A 251 12.71 -7.41 9.16
N VAL A 252 11.88 -6.76 9.97
CA VAL A 252 11.30 -5.45 9.66
C VAL A 252 11.59 -4.40 10.73
N TYR A 253 12.50 -4.66 11.67
CA TYR A 253 12.91 -3.63 12.63
C TYR A 253 13.42 -2.39 11.92
N TYR A 254 13.16 -1.21 12.48
CA TYR A 254 13.64 0.08 11.94
C TYR A 254 15.17 0.12 11.75
N SER A 255 15.94 -0.68 12.51
CA SER A 255 17.39 -0.79 12.37
C SER A 255 17.84 -1.55 11.12
N ASN A 256 16.96 -2.35 10.53
CA ASN A 256 17.32 -3.32 9.49
C ASN A 256 16.93 -2.85 8.09
N GLY A 257 16.20 -1.73 7.98
CA GLY A 257 15.73 -1.30 6.67
C GLY A 257 14.86 -0.04 6.68
N PRO A 258 14.21 0.23 5.54
CA PRO A 258 13.31 1.37 5.38
C PRO A 258 12.09 1.31 6.32
N VAL A 259 11.52 2.48 6.59
CA VAL A 259 10.27 2.62 7.31
C VAL A 259 9.12 2.18 6.40
N LEU A 260 8.21 1.36 6.91
CA LEU A 260 7.07 0.83 6.15
C LEU A 260 5.90 1.81 6.25
N ALA A 261 5.19 2.05 5.15
CA ALA A 261 3.98 2.86 5.11
C ALA A 261 2.95 2.22 4.19
N TRP A 262 1.70 2.63 4.36
CA TRP A 262 0.71 2.42 3.31
C TRP A 262 1.00 3.33 2.12
N GLY A 263 1.02 2.71 0.95
CA GLY A 263 0.95 3.34 -0.35
C GLY A 263 -0.49 3.59 -0.80
N PRO A 264 -0.72 3.83 -2.09
CA PRO A 264 -2.08 3.96 -2.64
C PRO A 264 -2.89 2.69 -2.35
N TYR A 265 -4.11 2.82 -1.82
CA TYR A 265 -4.94 1.66 -1.49
C TYR A 265 -5.73 1.23 -2.73
N LEU A 266 -5.52 0.00 -3.19
CA LEU A 266 -5.99 -0.41 -4.52
C LEU A 266 -7.22 -1.29 -4.52
N TRP A 267 -7.69 -1.77 -3.37
CA TRP A 267 -8.89 -2.61 -3.35
C TRP A 267 -10.16 -1.75 -3.22
N ALA A 268 -11.16 -2.09 -4.03
CA ALA A 268 -12.52 -1.55 -4.02
C ALA A 268 -13.38 -2.39 -4.98
N ASP A 269 -14.61 -2.74 -4.63
CA ASP A 269 -15.50 -3.46 -5.55
C ASP A 269 -16.23 -2.48 -6.51
N ASP A 270 -17.07 -3.00 -7.41
CA ASP A 270 -17.87 -2.22 -8.36
C ASP A 270 -19.14 -1.61 -7.77
N GLY A 271 -19.53 -2.01 -6.55
CA GLY A 271 -20.66 -1.45 -5.80
C GLY A 271 -20.26 -0.35 -4.82
N HIS A 272 -18.99 -0.30 -4.42
CA HIS A 272 -18.47 0.52 -3.34
C HIS A 272 -17.09 1.08 -3.71
N ALA A 273 -17.07 2.33 -4.21
CA ALA A 273 -15.82 3.08 -4.30
C ALA A 273 -15.19 3.20 -2.92
N ASN A 274 -13.87 3.04 -2.85
CA ASN A 274 -13.17 3.34 -1.60
C ASN A 274 -13.23 4.85 -1.30
N SER A 275 -12.87 5.27 -0.08
CA SER A 275 -12.86 6.69 0.31
C SER A 275 -11.93 7.58 -0.53
N GLU A 276 -11.04 7.00 -1.35
CA GLU A 276 -10.21 7.74 -2.30
C GLU A 276 -10.86 7.89 -3.69
N GLY A 277 -12.06 7.33 -3.88
CA GLY A 277 -12.87 7.39 -5.09
C GLY A 277 -12.53 6.33 -6.14
N LEU A 278 -11.80 5.28 -5.77
CA LEU A 278 -11.41 4.20 -6.69
C LEU A 278 -12.48 3.09 -6.69
N SER A 279 -12.85 2.60 -7.88
CA SER A 279 -13.66 1.39 -8.10
C SER A 279 -13.13 0.60 -9.30
N TRP A 280 -13.31 -0.72 -9.24
CA TRP A 280 -12.90 -1.66 -10.28
C TRP A 280 -14.11 -2.34 -10.90
N PHE A 281 -14.25 -2.23 -12.22
CA PHE A 281 -15.28 -2.91 -13.00
C PHE A 281 -14.68 -4.08 -13.76
N SER A 282 -15.49 -5.05 -14.17
CA SER A 282 -15.02 -6.17 -15.01
C SER A 282 -14.30 -5.70 -16.27
N SER A 283 -14.72 -4.55 -16.83
CA SER A 283 -14.09 -3.94 -18.00
C SER A 283 -12.70 -3.33 -17.76
N ASP A 284 -12.22 -3.30 -16.51
CA ASP A 284 -10.84 -2.93 -16.15
C ASP A 284 -9.86 -4.09 -16.23
N PHE A 285 -10.35 -5.33 -16.41
CA PHE A 285 -9.55 -6.55 -16.42
C PHE A 285 -9.56 -7.27 -17.77
N GLU A 286 -8.52 -8.04 -18.04
CA GLU A 286 -8.41 -8.87 -19.23
C GLU A 286 -9.55 -9.88 -19.27
N THR A 287 -10.28 -9.93 -20.38
CA THR A 287 -11.40 -10.88 -20.54
C THR A 287 -10.96 -12.35 -20.49
N THR A 288 -9.67 -12.63 -20.67
CA THR A 288 -9.09 -13.98 -20.65
C THR A 288 -8.88 -14.55 -19.25
N ASP A 289 -8.77 -13.70 -18.23
CA ASP A 289 -8.48 -14.16 -16.85
C ASP A 289 -9.18 -13.38 -15.74
N GLY A 290 -9.74 -12.20 -16.03
CA GLY A 290 -10.42 -11.33 -15.07
C GLY A 290 -9.56 -10.90 -13.87
N THR A 291 -8.24 -11.04 -13.98
CA THR A 291 -7.27 -10.85 -12.90
C THR A 291 -6.25 -9.78 -13.25
N HIS A 292 -5.76 -9.79 -14.49
CA HIS A 292 -4.79 -8.80 -14.92
C HIS A 292 -5.52 -7.52 -15.35
N PRO A 293 -5.11 -6.34 -14.88
CA PRO A 293 -5.66 -5.09 -15.36
C PRO A 293 -5.31 -4.93 -16.84
N ILE A 294 -6.24 -4.46 -17.66
CA ILE A 294 -5.95 -4.16 -19.06
C ILE A 294 -4.89 -3.05 -19.17
N GLU A 295 -3.99 -3.19 -20.14
CA GLU A 295 -2.90 -2.23 -20.39
C GLU A 295 -3.28 -1.23 -21.49
N ASN A 296 -2.72 -0.03 -21.44
CA ASN A 296 -2.81 0.97 -22.52
C ASN A 296 -4.24 1.40 -22.91
N VAL A 297 -5.18 1.38 -21.95
CA VAL A 297 -6.55 1.89 -22.15
C VAL A 297 -6.82 2.99 -21.15
N ALA A 298 -6.91 4.23 -21.64
CA ALA A 298 -7.09 5.42 -20.82
C ALA A 298 -8.29 5.28 -19.86
N GLY A 299 -8.07 5.61 -18.59
CA GLY A 299 -9.09 5.57 -17.55
C GLY A 299 -9.50 4.16 -17.10
N LYS A 300 -8.84 3.10 -17.58
CA LYS A 300 -9.13 1.71 -17.21
C LYS A 300 -7.90 0.97 -16.69
N GLY A 301 -8.14 -0.13 -15.98
CA GLY A 301 -7.10 -1.11 -15.65
C GLY A 301 -5.81 -0.49 -15.12
N ALA A 302 -4.71 -0.71 -15.83
CA ALA A 302 -3.40 -0.22 -15.43
C ALA A 302 -3.30 1.32 -15.43
N GLU A 303 -3.92 2.00 -16.40
CA GLU A 303 -3.94 3.47 -16.48
C GLU A 303 -4.73 4.11 -15.34
N LYS A 304 -5.84 3.46 -14.93
CA LYS A 304 -6.63 3.88 -13.77
C LYS A 304 -5.80 3.77 -12.48
N ALA A 305 -5.14 2.63 -12.25
CA ALA A 305 -4.25 2.46 -11.10
C ALA A 305 -3.09 3.46 -11.12
N ALA A 306 -2.46 3.66 -12.28
CA ALA A 306 -1.37 4.60 -12.45
C ALA A 306 -1.76 6.04 -12.09
N ALA A 307 -2.95 6.49 -12.50
CA ALA A 307 -3.45 7.82 -12.16
C ALA A 307 -3.66 7.98 -10.65
N HIS A 308 -4.18 6.93 -10.01
CA HIS A 308 -4.35 6.88 -8.56
C HIS A 308 -3.00 6.87 -7.82
N MET A 309 -2.00 6.12 -8.31
CA MET A 309 -0.63 6.14 -7.79
C MET A 309 0.04 7.51 -7.95
N LEU A 310 -0.12 8.15 -9.12
CA LEU A 310 0.44 9.47 -9.39
C LEU A 310 -0.16 10.52 -8.46
N LYS A 311 -1.48 10.48 -8.23
CA LYS A 311 -2.15 11.31 -7.22
C LYS A 311 -1.53 11.09 -5.85
N PHE A 312 -1.42 9.84 -5.40
CA PHE A 312 -0.83 9.49 -4.10
C PHE A 312 0.58 10.08 -3.94
N PHE A 313 1.50 9.84 -4.88
CA PHE A 313 2.88 10.31 -4.74
C PHE A 313 3.00 11.85 -4.80
N LYS A 314 2.06 12.53 -5.47
CA LYS A 314 2.02 14.00 -5.52
C LYS A 314 1.39 14.65 -4.30
N THR A 315 0.57 13.93 -3.52
CA THR A 315 -0.19 14.53 -2.40
C THR A 315 0.12 13.94 -1.03
N ASN A 316 0.67 12.73 -0.95
CA ASN A 316 0.96 12.09 0.33
C ASN A 316 2.07 12.83 1.08
N ILE A 317 1.85 13.09 2.38
CA ILE A 317 2.76 13.88 3.22
C ILE A 317 4.16 13.26 3.37
N TYR A 318 4.31 11.96 3.14
CA TYR A 318 5.58 11.22 3.18
C TYR A 318 6.26 11.09 1.80
N ALA A 319 5.58 11.50 0.72
CA ALA A 319 6.05 11.37 -0.66
C ALA A 319 6.22 12.70 -1.41
N ALA A 320 5.23 13.60 -1.28
CA ALA A 320 5.03 14.71 -2.20
C ALA A 320 6.22 15.65 -2.33
N SER A 321 6.94 15.94 -1.24
CA SER A 321 8.06 16.90 -1.28
C SER A 321 9.21 16.44 -2.17
N TRP A 322 9.64 15.18 -2.05
CA TRP A 322 10.72 14.66 -2.89
C TRP A 322 10.24 14.24 -4.27
N PHE A 323 8.97 13.82 -4.40
CA PHE A 323 8.40 13.39 -5.68
C PHE A 323 8.12 14.56 -6.63
N THR A 324 7.63 15.69 -6.11
CA THR A 324 7.35 16.91 -6.89
C THR A 324 8.52 17.90 -6.91
N GLY A 325 9.48 17.76 -5.99
CA GLY A 325 10.57 18.72 -5.82
C GLY A 325 10.16 20.00 -5.08
N SER A 326 8.93 20.05 -4.55
CA SER A 326 8.44 21.16 -3.74
C SER A 326 9.04 21.09 -2.32
N ALA A 327 9.59 22.21 -1.83
CA ALA A 327 10.26 22.28 -0.53
C ALA A 327 9.35 21.99 0.67
N SER A 328 8.03 21.90 0.48
CA SER A 328 7.09 21.40 1.48
C SER A 328 5.98 20.61 0.81
N PRO A 329 5.56 19.45 1.36
CA PRO A 329 4.31 18.84 0.96
C PRO A 329 3.17 19.83 1.26
N PRO A 330 2.00 19.74 0.60
CA PRO A 330 0.83 20.42 1.11
C PRO A 330 0.67 20.03 2.59
N SER A 331 0.66 21.02 3.49
CA SER A 331 0.35 20.80 4.89
C SER A 331 -1.07 20.26 4.97
N VAL A 332 -1.21 18.93 5.02
CA VAL A 332 -2.43 18.34 5.55
C VAL A 332 -2.31 18.51 7.04
N THR A 333 -3.14 19.39 7.60
CA THR A 333 -3.48 19.38 9.01
C THR A 333 -3.81 17.93 9.36
N VAL A 334 -2.88 17.24 10.03
CA VAL A 334 -3.25 16.07 10.83
C VAL A 334 -4.42 16.58 11.67
N ALA A 335 -5.59 15.97 11.56
CA ALA A 335 -6.70 16.31 12.43
C ALA A 335 -6.18 16.09 13.84
N GLY A 336 -5.78 17.18 14.50
CA GLY A 336 -5.05 17.15 15.75
C GLY A 336 -5.91 16.39 16.74
N LYS A 337 -5.27 15.52 17.52
CA LYS A 337 -5.94 14.94 18.69
C LYS A 337 -6.56 16.13 19.46
N PRO A 338 -7.87 16.14 19.78
CA PRO A 338 -8.44 17.26 20.53
C PRO A 338 -7.63 17.49 21.80
N GLY A 339 -7.23 18.74 22.07
CA GLY A 339 -6.30 19.05 23.15
C GLY A 339 -4.80 19.03 22.81
N ASP A 340 -4.42 18.67 21.59
CA ASP A 340 -3.02 18.68 21.11
C ASP A 340 -2.73 20.03 20.43
N ALA A 341 -2.17 20.96 21.20
CA ALA A 341 -1.84 22.29 20.72
C ALA A 341 -0.46 22.33 20.04
N ASN A 342 0.47 21.48 20.46
CA ASN A 342 1.83 21.47 19.92
C ASN A 342 2.00 20.56 18.69
N GLY A 343 0.99 19.75 18.36
CA GLY A 343 0.94 18.85 17.21
C GLY A 343 1.80 17.59 17.36
N ASP A 344 2.17 17.19 18.58
CA ASP A 344 3.03 16.04 18.87
C ASP A 344 2.26 14.71 18.98
N GLY A 345 0.94 14.76 18.80
CA GLY A 345 0.03 13.63 18.88
C GLY A 345 -0.44 13.30 20.30
N LYS A 346 -0.11 14.12 21.31
CA LYS A 346 -0.55 13.98 22.69
C LYS A 346 -1.34 15.21 23.12
N ALA A 347 -2.13 15.04 24.18
CA ALA A 347 -2.67 16.18 24.91
C ALA A 347 -2.05 16.03 26.28
N ASP A 348 -1.06 16.84 26.62
CA ASP A 348 -0.30 16.70 27.85
C ASP A 348 0.00 18.06 28.48
N GLY A 349 0.94 18.09 29.44
CA GLY A 349 1.28 19.30 30.17
C GLY A 349 1.87 20.40 29.29
N LEU A 350 2.43 20.07 28.13
CA LEU A 350 2.96 21.05 27.17
C LEU A 350 1.81 21.77 26.45
N ASP A 351 0.72 21.08 26.12
CA ASP A 351 -0.47 21.68 25.51
C ASP A 351 -1.22 22.57 26.50
N TYR A 352 -1.25 22.16 27.77
CA TYR A 352 -1.78 22.99 28.85
C TYR A 352 -1.05 24.33 28.95
N VAL A 353 0.28 24.34 28.82
CA VAL A 353 1.07 25.57 28.85
C VAL A 353 0.70 26.49 27.68
N ILE A 354 0.42 25.93 26.50
CA ILE A 354 -0.02 26.70 25.33
C ILE A 354 -1.41 27.30 25.56
N TRP A 355 -2.37 26.51 26.04
CA TRP A 355 -3.70 27.00 26.43
C TRP A 355 -3.61 28.10 27.51
N LEU A 356 -2.86 27.85 28.58
CA LEU A 356 -2.70 28.77 29.70
C LEU A 356 -2.10 30.12 29.26
N ASN A 357 -1.09 30.09 28.38
CA ASN A 357 -0.46 31.29 27.86
C ASN A 357 -1.40 32.13 26.97
N ASN A 358 -2.46 31.53 26.43
CA ASN A 358 -3.44 32.18 25.56
C ASN A 358 -4.80 32.39 26.21
N TYR A 359 -5.00 31.98 27.47
CA TYR A 359 -6.27 32.09 28.16
C TYR A 359 -6.85 33.51 28.14
N ASN A 360 -8.14 33.60 27.78
CA ASN A 360 -8.94 34.81 27.59
C ASN A 360 -8.46 35.72 26.44
N LYS A 361 -7.67 35.21 25.50
CA LYS A 361 -7.30 35.92 24.26
C LYS A 361 -8.17 35.46 23.09
N THR A 362 -8.44 36.39 22.17
CA THR A 362 -8.92 36.08 20.83
C THR A 362 -7.73 35.65 19.98
N VAL A 363 -7.87 34.53 19.28
CA VAL A 363 -6.79 33.92 18.48
C VAL A 363 -7.31 33.60 17.08
N THR A 364 -6.41 33.62 16.09
CA THR A 364 -6.74 33.30 14.69
C THR A 364 -6.20 31.94 14.26
N ASN A 365 -5.41 31.27 15.12
CA ASN A 365 -4.64 30.08 14.78
C ASN A 365 -5.22 28.79 15.41
N GLY A 366 -6.47 28.82 15.89
CA GLY A 366 -7.22 27.66 16.39
C GLY A 366 -6.48 26.85 17.46
N SER A 367 -6.54 25.52 17.33
CA SER A 367 -6.03 24.57 18.33
C SER A 367 -4.55 24.75 18.66
N VAL A 368 -3.75 25.28 17.72
CA VAL A 368 -2.32 25.57 17.90
C VAL A 368 -2.08 26.67 18.94
N SER A 369 -3.10 27.48 19.22
CA SER A 369 -3.09 28.49 20.29
C SER A 369 -3.92 28.08 21.50
N GLY A 370 -4.41 26.85 21.55
CA GLY A 370 -5.30 26.34 22.60
C GLY A 370 -6.78 26.65 22.40
N ASP A 371 -7.21 27.10 21.21
CA ASP A 371 -8.63 27.22 20.83
C ASP A 371 -9.07 25.90 20.20
N PHE A 372 -9.46 24.96 21.05
CA PHE A 372 -9.76 23.58 20.69
C PHE A 372 -11.21 23.39 20.22
N ASP A 373 -12.13 24.30 20.55
CA ASP A 373 -13.50 24.28 20.01
C ASP A 373 -13.66 25.10 18.70
N GLY A 374 -12.65 25.90 18.34
CA GLY A 374 -12.57 26.65 17.11
C GLY A 374 -13.44 27.91 17.09
N ASN A 375 -13.85 28.43 18.26
CA ASN A 375 -14.72 29.60 18.36
C ASN A 375 -13.97 30.95 18.23
N GLY A 376 -12.63 30.91 18.12
CA GLY A 376 -11.77 32.08 17.99
C GLY A 376 -11.34 32.70 19.33
N LYS A 377 -11.66 32.07 20.46
CA LYS A 377 -11.34 32.54 21.81
C LYS A 377 -10.91 31.37 22.69
N VAL A 378 -9.74 31.51 23.31
CA VAL A 378 -9.21 30.51 24.25
C VAL A 378 -9.84 30.72 25.63
N ASP A 379 -10.72 29.84 26.06
CA ASP A 379 -11.40 29.93 27.35
C ASP A 379 -11.62 28.57 28.05
N GLY A 380 -12.59 28.53 28.97
CA GLY A 380 -12.87 27.35 29.79
C GLY A 380 -13.45 26.18 28.99
N LEU A 381 -14.07 26.41 27.83
CA LEU A 381 -14.56 25.34 26.97
C LEU A 381 -13.40 24.56 26.35
N ASP A 382 -12.34 25.25 25.94
CA ASP A 382 -11.13 24.63 25.42
C ASP A 382 -10.40 23.80 26.48
N TYR A 383 -10.37 24.29 27.72
CA TYR A 383 -9.79 23.53 28.83
C TYR A 383 -10.49 22.18 29.03
N VAL A 384 -11.82 22.16 28.91
CA VAL A 384 -12.60 20.91 29.02
C VAL A 384 -12.25 19.95 27.88
N ILE A 385 -12.01 20.46 26.67
CA ILE A 385 -11.58 19.64 25.53
C ILE A 385 -10.19 19.07 25.77
N TRP A 386 -9.21 19.87 26.22
CA TRP A 386 -7.88 19.37 26.58
C TRP A 386 -7.95 18.33 27.70
N LEU A 387 -8.64 18.64 28.79
CA LEU A 387 -8.74 17.78 29.97
C LEU A 387 -9.40 16.42 29.64
N SER A 388 -10.37 16.41 28.73
CA SER A 388 -11.05 15.17 28.30
C SER A 388 -10.15 14.28 27.45
N ASN A 389 -8.99 14.78 27.00
CA ASN A 389 -8.07 14.09 26.12
C ASN A 389 -6.66 13.92 26.72
N TYR A 390 -6.42 14.41 27.95
CA TYR A 390 -5.15 14.37 28.69
C TYR A 390 -4.66 12.94 28.98
#